data_AF-A0A0C9ZPF8-F1
#
_entry.id   AF-A0A0C9ZPF8-F1
#
_cell.length_a   1.000
_cell.length_b   1.000
_cell.length_c   1.000
_cell.angle_alpha   90.00
_cell.angle_beta   90.00
_cell.angle_gamma   90.00
#
_symmetry.space_group_name_H-M   'P 1'
#
loop_
_entity.id
_entity.type
_entity.pdbx_description
1 polymer ?
#
loop_
_entity_poly.entity_id
_entity_poly.type
_entity_poly.pdbx_seq_one_letter_code
_entity_poly.pdbx_strand_id
1 'polypeptide(L)'
;MCSDPLKFAVQALRKTGHWKPNHLTPAETWAQRSALLDLPPPADAYAGRRIPVNMDLRSAFLKLSRRLQKNSVFREWKLAVRHEKRGIKRSRLRSERWRKRFADEVRKKVQLVSTIRRRT
;
A
#
# COMPACT_ATOMS: atom_id res chain seq x y z
N MET A 1 -52.51 21.24 21.63
CA MET A 1 -51.18 20.64 21.86
C MET A 1 -50.78 19.88 20.60
N CYS A 2 -50.22 20.57 19.59
CA CYS A 2 -49.82 19.96 18.32
C CYS A 2 -48.29 19.96 18.28
N SER A 3 -47.68 18.79 18.51
CA SER A 3 -46.24 18.62 18.51
C SER A 3 -45.76 18.55 17.06
N ASP A 4 -45.10 19.59 16.55
CA ASP A 4 -44.54 19.64 15.19
C ASP A 4 -43.62 18.43 14.92
N PRO A 5 -43.98 17.50 14.02
CA PRO A 5 -43.14 16.34 13.71
C PRO A 5 -41.82 16.73 13.00
N LEU A 6 -41.77 17.94 12.44
CA LEU A 6 -40.58 18.47 11.74
C LEU A 6 -39.48 18.94 12.71
N LYS A 7 -39.81 19.34 13.94
CA LYS A 7 -38.79 19.75 14.93
C LYS A 7 -37.96 18.57 15.45
N PHE A 8 -38.56 17.37 15.50
CA PHE A 8 -37.85 16.14 15.86
C PHE A 8 -36.90 15.65 14.76
N ALA A 9 -37.28 15.80 13.49
CA ALA A 9 -36.43 15.40 12.36
C ALA A 9 -35.12 16.22 12.26
N VAL A 10 -35.19 17.54 12.53
CA VAL A 10 -34.01 18.43 12.52
C VAL A 10 -33.08 18.15 13.71
N GLN A 11 -33.63 17.77 14.88
CA GLN A 11 -32.81 17.32 16.02
C GLN A 11 -32.19 15.93 15.80
N ALA A 12 -32.87 15.03 15.07
CA ALA A 12 -32.34 13.70 14.75
C ALA A 12 -31.14 13.75 13.79
N LEU A 13 -31.11 14.70 12.86
CA LEU A 13 -29.95 14.92 11.97
C LEU A 13 -28.74 15.55 12.67
N ARG A 14 -28.95 16.27 13.78
CA ARG A 14 -27.89 16.89 14.60
C ARG A 14 -27.18 15.94 15.57
N LYS A 15 -27.72 14.72 15.78
CA LYS A 15 -27.09 13.65 16.59
C LYS A 15 -26.25 12.67 15.78
N THR A 16 -25.78 13.06 14.59
CA THR A 16 -24.66 12.35 13.96
C THR A 16 -23.36 12.87 14.56
N GLY A 17 -23.10 12.48 15.82
CA GLY A 17 -21.78 12.61 16.42
C GLY A 17 -20.82 11.81 15.56
N HIS A 18 -20.14 12.47 14.62
CA HIS A 18 -19.13 11.86 13.79
C HIS A 18 -18.05 11.32 14.72
N TRP A 19 -17.98 10.00 14.87
CA TRP A 19 -16.90 9.36 15.60
C TRP A 19 -15.61 9.73 14.88
N LYS A 20 -14.82 10.64 15.47
CA LYS A 20 -13.48 10.91 14.98
C LYS A 20 -12.59 9.78 15.49
N PRO A 21 -12.01 8.95 14.61
CA PRO A 21 -11.02 8.00 15.05
C PRO A 21 -9.89 8.75 15.76
N ASN A 22 -9.43 8.24 16.91
CA ASN A 22 -8.21 8.74 17.59
C ASN A 22 -6.92 8.49 16.77
N HIS A 23 -7.05 7.95 15.56
CA HIS A 23 -5.95 7.71 14.62
C HIS A 23 -6.24 8.48 13.33
N LEU A 24 -5.17 9.05 12.78
CA LEU A 24 -5.19 9.69 11.47
C LEU A 24 -5.76 8.72 10.43
N THR A 25 -6.59 9.25 9.53
CA THR A 25 -7.09 8.47 8.40
C THR A 25 -5.91 8.02 7.52
N PRO A 26 -6.07 6.96 6.70
CA PRO A 26 -5.04 6.57 5.74
C PRO A 26 -4.61 7.71 4.79
N ALA A 27 -5.55 8.60 4.45
CA ALA A 27 -5.27 9.76 3.61
C ALA A 27 -4.43 10.81 4.36
N GLU A 28 -4.76 11.12 5.61
CA GLU A 28 -3.99 12.05 6.44
C GLU A 28 -2.59 11.52 6.78
N THR A 29 -2.46 10.23 7.11
CA THR A 29 -1.15 9.59 7.31
C THR A 29 -0.31 9.62 6.05
N TRP A 30 -0.92 9.43 4.88
CA TRP A 30 -0.21 9.56 3.62
C TRP A 30 0.22 11.01 3.36
N ALA A 31 -0.67 11.99 3.56
CA ALA A 31 -0.38 13.41 3.40
C ALA A 31 0.79 13.86 4.28
N GLN A 32 0.78 13.46 5.56
CA GLN A 32 1.88 13.75 6.49
C GLN A 32 3.19 13.13 6.02
N ARG A 33 3.17 11.86 5.58
CA ARG A 33 4.37 11.18 5.07
C ARG A 33 4.88 11.79 3.77
N SER A 34 4.00 12.16 2.85
CA SER A 34 4.39 12.78 1.58
C SER A 34 4.97 14.17 1.80
N ALA A 35 4.48 14.92 2.80
CA ALA A 35 5.05 16.22 3.14
C ALA A 35 6.48 16.12 3.68
N LEU A 36 6.87 14.98 4.28
CA LEU A 36 8.25 14.72 4.71
C LEU A 36 9.17 14.29 3.55
N LEU A 37 8.62 14.01 2.37
CA LEU A 37 9.42 13.67 1.21
C LEU A 37 9.72 14.96 0.44
N ASP A 38 11.00 15.29 0.24
CA ASP A 38 11.45 16.37 -0.65
C ASP A 38 11.29 15.98 -2.13
N LEU A 39 10.14 15.42 -2.49
CA LEU A 39 9.83 14.90 -3.81
C LEU A 39 8.49 15.50 -4.26
N PRO A 40 8.41 16.06 -5.48
CA PRO A 40 7.14 16.55 -5.99
C PRO A 40 6.15 15.38 -6.12
N PRO A 41 4.84 15.64 -5.94
CA PRO A 41 3.84 14.63 -6.18
C PRO A 41 3.91 14.11 -7.62
N PRO A 42 3.55 12.84 -7.86
CA PRO A 42 3.55 12.30 -9.21
C PRO A 42 2.57 13.08 -10.09
N ALA A 43 3.00 13.45 -11.29
CA ALA A 43 2.23 14.29 -12.20
C ALA A 43 0.92 13.65 -12.69
N ASP A 44 0.83 12.31 -12.67
CA ASP A 44 -0.31 11.56 -13.21
C ASP A 44 -0.40 10.17 -12.56
N ALA A 45 -1.59 9.57 -12.54
CA ALA A 45 -1.86 8.21 -12.08
C ALA A 45 -1.03 7.15 -12.83
N TYR A 46 -0.64 7.42 -14.08
CA TYR A 46 0.17 6.53 -14.89
C TYR A 46 1.69 6.74 -14.75
N ALA A 47 2.15 7.67 -13.91
CA ALA A 47 3.57 7.97 -13.74
C ALA A 47 4.41 6.73 -13.41
N GLY A 48 3.87 5.80 -12.61
CA GLY A 48 4.52 4.53 -12.26
C GLY A 48 4.43 3.42 -13.31
N ARG A 49 3.74 3.64 -14.44
CA ARG A 49 3.43 2.63 -15.47
C ARG A 49 3.91 3.02 -16.88
N ARG A 50 4.58 4.17 -17.03
CA ARG A 50 5.17 4.63 -18.29
C ARG A 50 6.69 4.62 -18.22
N ILE A 51 7.36 4.38 -19.35
CA ILE A 51 8.81 4.50 -19.52
C ILE A 51 9.08 5.11 -20.90
N PRO A 52 9.93 6.15 -21.01
CA PRO A 52 10.31 6.69 -22.31
C PRO A 52 11.17 5.68 -23.09
N VAL A 53 10.91 5.57 -24.38
CA VAL A 53 11.68 4.72 -25.29
C VAL A 53 12.82 5.56 -25.88
N ASN A 54 14.05 5.35 -25.41
CA ASN A 54 15.19 6.16 -25.84
C ASN A 54 16.02 5.51 -26.97
N MET A 55 16.03 4.18 -27.06
CA MET A 55 16.85 3.44 -28.02
C MET A 55 16.08 2.22 -28.54
N ASP A 56 16.26 1.07 -27.88
CA ASP A 56 15.63 -0.20 -28.26
C ASP A 56 14.32 -0.42 -27.50
N LEU A 57 13.29 -0.80 -28.25
CA LEU A 57 11.96 -1.12 -27.76
C LEU A 57 11.98 -2.30 -26.79
N ARG A 58 12.77 -3.36 -27.07
CA ARG A 58 12.87 -4.53 -26.19
C ARG A 58 13.43 -4.13 -24.83
N SER A 59 14.48 -3.32 -24.82
CA SER A 59 15.06 -2.78 -23.59
C SER A 59 14.07 -1.93 -22.79
N ALA A 60 13.26 -1.12 -23.46
CA ALA A 60 12.20 -0.35 -22.81
C ALA A 60 11.11 -1.24 -22.19
N PHE A 61 10.67 -2.30 -22.89
CA PHE A 61 9.72 -3.29 -22.35
C PHE A 61 10.25 -4.04 -21.13
N LEU A 62 11.52 -4.45 -21.14
CA LEU A 62 12.14 -5.10 -19.98
C LEU A 62 12.23 -4.16 -18.77
N LYS A 63 12.52 -2.88 -18.99
CA LYS A 63 12.49 -1.86 -17.94
C LYS A 63 11.07 -1.68 -17.41
N LEU A 64 10.07 -1.67 -18.30
CA LEU A 64 8.67 -1.50 -17.93
C LEU A 64 8.18 -2.67 -17.08
N SER A 65 8.47 -3.90 -17.50
CA SER A 65 8.14 -5.11 -16.75
C SER A 65 8.74 -5.08 -15.33
N ARG A 66 10.03 -4.73 -15.20
CA ARG A 66 10.70 -4.57 -13.89
C ARG A 66 10.03 -3.49 -13.03
N ARG A 67 9.65 -2.34 -13.61
CA ARG A 67 8.95 -1.26 -12.90
C ARG A 67 7.58 -1.71 -12.39
N LEU A 68 6.80 -2.41 -13.22
CA LEU A 68 5.50 -2.95 -12.83
C LEU A 68 5.59 -4.02 -11.74
N GLN A 69 6.64 -4.85 -11.77
CA GLN A 69 6.93 -5.84 -10.72
C GLN A 69 7.30 -5.16 -9.39
N LYS A 70 8.18 -4.14 -9.42
CA LYS A 70 8.56 -3.37 -8.23
C LYS A 70 7.34 -2.71 -7.57
N ASN A 71 6.46 -2.15 -8.39
CA ASN A 71 5.21 -1.54 -7.94
C ASN A 71 4.09 -2.56 -7.63
N SER A 72 4.37 -3.87 -7.70
CA SER A 72 3.41 -4.96 -7.43
C SER A 72 2.11 -4.93 -8.26
N VAL A 73 2.06 -4.18 -9.38
CA VAL A 73 0.84 -3.94 -10.17
C VAL A 73 0.22 -5.24 -10.66
N PHE A 74 1.04 -6.13 -11.24
CA PHE A 74 0.57 -7.40 -11.77
C PHE A 74 -0.01 -8.31 -10.68
N ARG A 75 0.65 -8.33 -9.52
CA ARG A 75 0.24 -9.15 -8.37
C ARG A 75 -1.09 -8.64 -7.80
N GLU A 76 -1.24 -7.33 -7.67
CA GLU A 76 -2.48 -6.71 -7.19
C GLU A 76 -3.63 -6.94 -8.16
N TRP A 77 -3.39 -6.75 -9.46
CA TRP A 77 -4.36 -7.07 -10.50
C TRP A 77 -4.84 -8.52 -10.39
N LYS A 78 -3.92 -9.48 -10.32
CA LYS A 78 -4.24 -10.91 -10.19
C LYS A 78 -5.04 -11.22 -8.92
N LEU A 79 -4.73 -10.56 -7.79
CA LEU A 79 -5.48 -10.71 -6.55
C LEU A 79 -6.87 -10.04 -6.61
N ALA A 80 -7.03 -8.99 -7.42
CA ALA A 80 -8.28 -8.25 -7.59
C ALA A 80 -9.25 -8.94 -8.56
N VAL A 81 -8.78 -9.85 -9.43
CA VAL A 81 -9.64 -10.61 -10.36
C VAL A 81 -10.80 -11.31 -9.65
N ARG A 82 -10.60 -11.76 -8.41
CA ARG A 82 -11.68 -12.35 -7.59
C ARG A 82 -11.71 -11.73 -6.20
N HIS A 83 -12.90 -11.64 -5.63
CA HIS A 83 -13.05 -11.18 -4.25
C HIS A 83 -12.40 -12.16 -3.27
N GLU A 84 -11.44 -11.66 -2.49
CA GLU A 84 -10.84 -12.39 -1.36
C GLU A 84 -11.56 -12.01 -0.05
N LYS A 85 -12.12 -13.01 0.64
CA LYS A 85 -12.76 -12.82 1.95
C LYS A 85 -11.79 -12.14 2.94
N ARG A 86 -12.30 -11.23 3.77
CA ARG A 86 -11.50 -10.44 4.73
C ARG A 86 -10.59 -11.28 5.63
N GLY A 87 -11.09 -12.38 6.20
CA GLY A 87 -10.32 -13.27 7.07
C GLY A 87 -9.16 -13.95 6.34
N ILE A 88 -9.42 -14.44 5.12
CA ILE A 88 -8.41 -15.06 4.26
C ILE A 88 -7.32 -14.04 3.88
N LYS A 89 -7.72 -12.82 3.49
CA LYS A 89 -6.78 -11.72 3.20
C LYS A 89 -5.87 -11.41 4.38
N ARG A 90 -6.42 -11.36 5.60
CA ARG A 90 -5.63 -11.14 6.83
C ARG A 90 -4.64 -12.27 7.09
N SER A 91 -5.08 -13.52 6.98
CA SER A 91 -4.23 -14.70 7.15
C SER A 91 -3.09 -14.70 6.12
N ARG A 92 -3.42 -14.49 4.84
CA ARG A 92 -2.42 -14.38 3.77
C ARG A 92 -1.39 -13.30 4.04
N LEU A 93 -1.83 -12.07 4.36
CA LEU A 93 -0.92 -10.95 4.65
C LEU A 93 -0.01 -11.23 5.86
N ARG A 94 -0.52 -11.89 6.91
CA ARG A 94 0.27 -12.32 8.07
C ARG A 94 1.35 -13.32 7.65
N SER A 95 0.98 -14.37 6.92
CA SER A 95 1.90 -15.41 6.46
C SER A 95 2.94 -14.88 5.47
N GLU A 96 2.57 -13.94 4.59
CA GLU A 96 3.52 -13.27 3.70
C GLU A 96 4.53 -12.41 4.46
N ARG A 97 4.08 -11.61 5.43
CA ARG A 97 4.98 -10.81 6.28
C ARG A 97 5.94 -11.69 7.07
N TRP A 98 5.45 -12.80 7.61
CA TRP A 98 6.28 -13.78 8.32
C TRP A 98 7.36 -14.36 7.42
N ARG A 99 7.00 -14.89 6.25
CA ARG A 99 7.97 -15.45 5.29
C ARG A 99 9.03 -14.43 4.86
N LYS A 100 8.65 -13.16 4.68
CA LYS A 100 9.61 -12.08 4.37
C LYS A 100 10.60 -11.87 5.52
N ARG A 101 10.10 -11.68 6.75
CA ARG A 101 10.95 -11.49 7.93
C ARG A 101 11.87 -12.67 8.16
N PHE A 102 11.33 -13.89 8.07
CA PHE A 102 12.11 -15.12 8.20
C PHE A 102 13.23 -15.20 7.15
N ALA A 103 12.92 -14.92 5.87
CA ALA A 103 13.93 -14.91 4.83
C ALA A 103 15.01 -13.84 5.06
N ASP A 104 14.65 -12.66 5.58
CA ASP A 104 15.60 -11.60 5.91
C ASP A 104 16.51 -12.00 7.08
N GLU A 105 15.96 -12.64 8.10
CA GLU A 105 16.72 -13.19 9.24
C GLU A 105 17.69 -14.28 8.80
N VAL A 106 17.23 -15.24 7.99
CA VAL A 106 18.08 -16.29 7.41
C VAL A 106 19.20 -15.69 6.60
N ARG A 107 18.92 -14.71 5.71
CA ARG A 107 19.97 -14.03 4.92
C ARG A 107 21.02 -13.36 5.81
N LYS A 108 20.62 -12.66 6.86
CA LYS A 108 21.56 -12.03 7.81
C LYS A 108 22.47 -13.07 8.47
N LYS A 109 21.91 -14.21 8.91
CA LYS A 109 22.69 -15.29 9.53
C LYS A 109 23.67 -15.93 8.55
N VAL A 110 23.23 -16.20 7.31
CA VAL A 110 24.10 -16.74 6.25
C VAL A 110 25.22 -15.76 5.89
N GLN A 111 24.91 -14.46 5.78
CA GLN A 111 25.91 -13.42 5.54
C GLN A 111 26.96 -13.36 6.67
N LEU A 112 26.54 -13.49 7.93
CA LEU A 112 27.46 -13.55 9.07
C LEU A 112 28.41 -14.74 8.95
N VAL A 113 27.89 -15.95 8.72
CA VAL A 113 28.70 -17.17 8.56
C VAL A 113 29.66 -17.04 7.37
N SER A 114 29.19 -16.53 6.24
CA SER A 114 30.03 -16.28 5.06
C SER A 114 31.14 -15.27 5.35
N THR A 115 30.89 -14.28 6.20
CA THR A 115 31.87 -13.26 6.58
C THR A 115 32.95 -13.85 7.48
N ILE A 116 32.56 -14.68 8.45
CA ILE A 116 33.49 -15.41 9.32
C ILE A 116 34.39 -16.31 8.47
N ARG A 117 33.80 -17.13 7.60
CA ARG A 117 34.54 -18.05 6.71
C ARG A 117 35.51 -17.35 5.76
N ARG A 118 35.26 -16.09 5.37
CA ARG A 118 36.17 -15.32 4.50
C ARG A 118 37.39 -14.79 5.27
N ARG A 119 37.28 -14.63 6.59
CA ARG A 119 38.34 -14.10 7.46
C ARG A 119 39.32 -15.17 7.92
N THR A 120 38.83 -16.41 8.05
CA THR A 120 39.66 -17.60 8.28
C THR A 120 40.34 -18.04 6.99
#